data_AF-A0A1E5KUV1-F1
#
_entry.id   AF-A0A1E5KUV1-F1
#
_cell.length_a   1.000
_cell.length_b   1.000
_cell.length_c   1.000
_cell.angle_alpha   90.00
_cell.angle_beta   90.00
_cell.angle_gamma   90.00
#
_symmetry.space_group_name_H-M   'P 1'
#
loop_
_entity.id
_entity.type
_entity.pdbx_description
1 polymer ?
#
loop_
_entity_poly.entity_id
_entity_poly.type
_entity_poly.pdbx_seq_one_letter_code
_entity_poly.pdbx_strand_id
1 'polypeptide(L)'
;MTTIKVECERLAEKVAKVKTAANNYQDKVVSSSLAFMEVNEDLQGQGYDSLLSQISKRLEGQKKLVAECNVLTDAMKDYQQAMSEAESSANFPT
;
A
#
# COMPACT_ATOMS: atom_id res chain seq x y z
N MET A 1 -20.82 20.23 5.61
CA MET A 1 -19.65 19.32 5.60
C MET A 1 -19.75 18.45 6.81
N THR A 2 -19.81 17.13 6.64
CA THR A 2 -19.75 16.19 7.77
C THR A 2 -18.33 16.25 8.31
N THR A 3 -18.11 16.98 9.41
CA THR A 3 -16.81 17.08 10.05
C THR A 3 -16.45 15.70 10.55
N ILE A 4 -15.57 15.02 9.81
CA ILE A 4 -14.95 13.78 10.24
C ILE A 4 -14.09 14.17 11.46
N LYS A 5 -14.66 14.01 12.67
CA LYS A 5 -13.90 14.08 13.94
C LYS A 5 -13.05 12.83 14.03
N VAL A 6 -11.95 12.82 13.31
CA VAL A 6 -10.90 11.84 13.51
C VAL A 6 -9.83 12.52 14.36
N GLU A 7 -9.55 11.96 15.53
CA GLU A 7 -8.40 12.37 16.34
C GLU A 7 -7.14 12.23 15.48
N CYS A 8 -6.52 13.35 15.10
CA CYS A 8 -5.38 13.41 14.19
C CYS A 8 -4.24 12.44 14.59
N GLU A 9 -3.97 12.30 15.88
CA GLU A 9 -2.96 11.37 16.42
C GLU A 9 -3.31 9.91 16.16
N ARG A 10 -4.58 9.55 16.36
CA ARG A 10 -5.07 8.19 16.13
C ARG A 10 -5.07 7.84 14.63
N LEU A 11 -5.30 8.82 13.76
CA LEU A 11 -5.14 8.64 12.31
C LEU A 11 -3.68 8.40 11.94
N ALA A 12 -2.76 9.22 12.46
CA ALA A 12 -1.32 9.09 12.20
C ALA A 12 -0.81 7.69 12.52
N GLU A 13 -1.20 7.15 13.69
CA GLU A 13 -0.83 5.81 14.13
C GLU A 13 -1.36 4.72 13.17
N LYS A 14 -2.60 4.86 12.70
CA LYS A 14 -3.23 3.90 11.77
C LYS A 14 -2.58 3.97 10.39
N VAL A 15 -2.30 5.16 9.89
CA VAL A 15 -1.60 5.40 8.62
C VAL A 15 -0.19 4.80 8.67
N ALA A 16 0.54 5.00 9.77
CA ALA A 16 1.85 4.39 9.97
C ALA A 16 1.78 2.85 9.96
N LYS A 17 0.77 2.25 10.61
CA LYS A 17 0.55 0.80 10.60
C LYS A 17 0.26 0.27 9.19
N VAL A 18 -0.58 0.96 8.42
CA VAL A 18 -0.87 0.59 7.03
C VAL A 18 0.39 0.68 6.18
N LYS A 19 1.18 1.76 6.30
CA LYS A 19 2.45 1.91 5.57
C LYS A 19 3.42 0.77 5.86
N THR A 20 3.62 0.44 7.13
CA THR A 20 4.49 -0.67 7.54
C THR A 20 4.01 -2.01 6.99
N ALA A 21 2.69 -2.27 7.05
CA ALA A 21 2.12 -3.49 6.49
C ALA A 21 2.27 -3.57 4.97
N ALA A 22 2.08 -2.46 4.26
CA ALA A 22 2.25 -2.36 2.81
C ALA A 22 3.71 -2.61 2.40
N ASN A 23 4.68 -2.01 3.11
CA ASN A 23 6.10 -2.24 2.88
C ASN A 23 6.49 -3.70 3.13
N ASN A 24 6.07 -4.27 4.26
CA ASN A 24 6.32 -5.69 4.57
C ASN A 24 5.71 -6.63 3.52
N TYR A 25 4.53 -6.27 3.00
CA TYR A 25 3.89 -7.03 1.93
C TYR A 25 4.66 -6.89 0.60
N GLN A 26 5.12 -5.68 0.26
CA GLN A 26 5.95 -5.42 -0.91
C GLN A 26 7.20 -6.30 -0.93
N ASP A 27 7.94 -6.36 0.17
CA ASP A 27 9.17 -7.16 0.28
C ASP A 27 8.89 -8.64 0.03
N LYS A 28 7.76 -9.15 0.57
CA LYS A 28 7.30 -10.52 0.35
C LYS A 28 6.92 -10.79 -1.10
N VAL A 29 6.18 -9.88 -1.74
CA VAL A 29 5.79 -9.99 -3.15
C VAL A 29 7.03 -9.99 -4.06
N VAL A 30 8.01 -9.12 -3.79
CA VAL A 30 9.28 -9.09 -4.53
C VAL A 30 10.04 -10.40 -4.35
N SER A 31 10.18 -10.87 -3.11
CA SER A 31 10.87 -12.13 -2.80
C SER A 31 10.20 -13.33 -3.48
N SER A 32 8.86 -13.43 -3.40
CA SER A 32 8.10 -14.47 -4.09
C SER A 32 8.21 -14.37 -5.61
N SER A 33 8.27 -13.16 -6.17
CA SER A 33 8.46 -12.95 -7.61
C SER A 33 9.84 -13.40 -8.08
N LEU A 34 10.88 -13.21 -7.27
CA LEU A 34 12.24 -13.68 -7.58
C LEU A 34 12.33 -15.20 -7.54
N ALA A 35 11.87 -15.83 -6.46
CA ALA A 35 11.85 -17.29 -6.34
C ALA A 35 11.00 -17.95 -7.45
N PHE A 36 9.93 -17.28 -7.88
CA PHE A 36 9.12 -17.76 -9.00
C PHE A 36 9.84 -17.64 -10.35
N MET A 37 10.64 -16.60 -10.57
CA MET A 37 11.46 -16.48 -11.79
C MET A 37 12.50 -17.59 -11.88
N GLU A 38 13.14 -17.97 -10.77
CA GLU A 38 14.08 -19.11 -10.73
C GLU A 38 13.40 -20.41 -11.19
N VAL A 39 12.18 -20.68 -10.72
CA VAL A 39 11.41 -21.86 -11.13
C VAL A 39 10.94 -21.77 -12.58
N ASN A 40 10.63 -20.58 -13.07
CA ASN A 40 10.18 -20.36 -14.45
C ASN A 40 11.28 -20.67 -15.49
N GLU A 41 12.56 -20.52 -15.13
CA GLU A 41 13.68 -20.85 -16.01
C GLU A 41 13.83 -22.37 -16.22
N ASP A 42 13.43 -23.17 -15.22
CA ASP A 42 13.56 -24.64 -15.24
C ASP A 42 12.31 -25.36 -15.77
N LEU A 43 11.13 -24.73 -15.69
CA LEU A 43 9.87 -25.35 -16.12
C LEU A 43 9.57 -25.09 -17.60
N GLN A 44 9.69 -26.14 -18.42
CA GLN A 44 9.38 -26.10 -19.85
C GLN A 44 8.09 -26.89 -20.18
N GLY A 45 7.25 -26.34 -21.06
CA GLY A 45 6.10 -27.03 -21.65
C GLY A 45 4.75 -26.32 -21.47
N GLN A 46 3.82 -26.54 -22.40
CA GLN A 46 2.55 -25.79 -22.51
C GLN A 46 1.66 -25.82 -21.25
N GLY A 47 1.71 -26.90 -20.47
CA GLY A 47 0.97 -27.00 -19.20
C GLY A 47 1.51 -26.03 -18.14
N TYR A 48 2.82 -25.84 -18.10
CA TYR A 48 3.47 -24.88 -17.22
C TYR A 48 3.25 -23.45 -17.71
N ASP A 49 3.30 -23.18 -19.02
CA ASP A 49 3.09 -21.83 -19.57
C ASP A 49 1.79 -21.17 -19.07
N SER A 50 0.68 -21.92 -19.03
CA SER A 50 -0.61 -21.44 -18.52
C SER A 50 -0.57 -21.13 -17.01
N LEU A 51 0.06 -22.01 -16.23
CA LEU A 51 0.22 -21.80 -14.79
C LEU A 51 1.14 -20.62 -14.51
N LEU A 52 2.23 -20.50 -15.27
CA LEU A 52 3.22 -19.44 -15.14
C LEU A 52 2.61 -18.07 -15.48
N SER A 53 1.77 -18.02 -16.52
CA SER A 53 1.00 -16.82 -16.89
C SER A 53 0.02 -16.41 -15.78
N GLN A 54 -0.68 -17.36 -15.17
CA GLN A 54 -1.62 -17.06 -14.07
C GLN A 54 -0.90 -16.53 -12.82
N ILE A 55 0.23 -17.13 -12.45
CA ILE A 55 1.03 -16.68 -11.30
C ILE A 55 1.59 -15.28 -11.57
N SER A 56 2.11 -15.03 -12.77
CA SER A 56 2.61 -13.70 -13.18
C SER A 56 1.53 -12.63 -13.06
N LYS A 57 0.30 -12.89 -13.55
CA LYS A 57 -0.83 -11.96 -13.41
C LYS A 57 -1.21 -11.69 -11.95
N ARG A 58 -1.17 -12.73 -11.10
CA ARG A 58 -1.44 -12.57 -9.66
C ARG A 58 -0.38 -11.72 -8.99
N LEU A 59 0.91 -11.93 -9.29
CA LEU A 59 2.01 -11.13 -8.76
C LEU A 59 1.89 -9.66 -9.21
N GLU A 60 1.53 -9.38 -10.46
CA GLU A 60 1.24 -8.02 -10.92
C GLU A 60 0.08 -7.37 -10.15
N GLY A 61 -1.01 -8.12 -9.92
CA GLY A 61 -2.14 -7.65 -9.11
C GLY A 61 -1.72 -7.30 -7.68
N GLN A 62 -0.85 -8.10 -7.07
CA GLN A 62 -0.31 -7.83 -5.73
C GLN A 62 0.58 -6.58 -5.70
N LYS A 63 1.43 -6.38 -6.73
CA LYS A 63 2.23 -5.15 -6.89
C LYS A 63 1.34 -3.91 -7.01
N LYS A 64 0.24 -4.01 -7.77
CA LYS A 64 -0.73 -2.93 -7.90
C LYS A 64 -1.41 -2.60 -6.56
N LEU A 65 -1.81 -3.61 -5.80
CA LEU A 65 -2.40 -3.42 -4.47
C LEU A 65 -1.45 -2.70 -3.51
N VAL A 66 -0.15 -3.05 -3.51
CA VAL A 66 0.87 -2.32 -2.73
C VAL A 66 0.91 -0.84 -3.12
N ALA A 67 0.93 -0.56 -4.43
CA ALA A 67 0.95 0.81 -4.93
C ALA A 67 -0.30 1.61 -4.50
N GLU A 68 -1.48 1.00 -4.58
CA GLU A 68 -2.74 1.61 -4.12
C GLU A 68 -2.72 1.89 -2.60
N CYS A 69 -2.19 0.95 -1.79
CA CYS A 69 -2.01 1.16 -0.35
C CYS A 69 -1.06 2.33 -0.05
N ASN A 70 0.03 2.48 -0.82
CA ASN A 70 0.97 3.59 -0.65
C ASN A 70 0.33 4.93 -1.01
N VAL A 71 -0.39 5.00 -2.14
CA VAL A 71 -1.15 6.20 -2.56
C VAL A 71 -2.18 6.59 -1.49
N LEU A 72 -2.94 5.62 -0.97
CA LEU A 72 -3.92 5.87 0.09
C LEU A 72 -3.25 6.41 1.35
N THR A 73 -2.13 5.82 1.73
CA THR A 73 -1.37 6.22 2.93
C THR A 73 -0.84 7.64 2.79
N ASP A 74 -0.33 8.01 1.62
CA ASP A 74 0.17 9.36 1.37
C ASP A 74 -0.99 10.38 1.33
N ALA A 75 -2.12 10.05 0.69
CA ALA A 75 -3.33 10.89 0.71
C ALA A 75 -3.87 11.10 2.14
N MET A 76 -3.79 10.07 3.00
CA MET A 76 -4.19 10.20 4.41
C MET A 76 -3.24 11.09 5.21
N LYS A 77 -1.94 11.13 4.88
CA LYS A 77 -0.99 12.07 5.50
C LYS A 77 -1.28 13.51 5.10
N ASP A 78 -1.55 13.74 3.81
CA ASP A 78 -1.91 15.07 3.31
C ASP A 78 -3.20 15.56 3.99
N TYR A 79 -4.19 14.68 4.15
CA TYR A 79 -5.42 14.99 4.87
C TYR A 79 -5.17 15.31 6.36
N GLN A 80 -4.30 14.54 7.03
CA GLN A 80 -3.91 14.82 8.40
C GLN A 80 -3.23 16.19 8.53
N GLN A 81 -2.30 16.51 7.63
CA GLN A 81 -1.61 17.81 7.64
C GLN A 81 -2.60 18.96 7.43
N ALA A 82 -3.50 18.83 6.46
CA ALA A 82 -4.54 19.83 6.20
C ALA A 82 -5.47 20.04 7.42
N MET A 83 -5.80 18.96 8.15
CA MET A 83 -6.56 19.06 9.41
C MET A 83 -5.78 19.79 10.50
N SER A 84 -4.51 19.46 10.72
CA SER A 84 -3.67 20.13 11.73
C SER A 84 -3.45 21.61 11.43
N GLU A 85 -3.28 21.97 10.15
CA GLU A 85 -3.21 23.37 9.70
C GLU A 85 -4.53 24.10 9.94
N ALA A 86 -5.67 23.47 9.60
CA ALA A 86 -6.99 24.03 9.84
C ALA A 86 -7.29 24.24 11.33
N GLU A 87 -6.96 23.27 12.19
CA GLU A 87 -7.10 23.37 13.65
C GLU A 87 -6.21 24.48 14.22
N SER A 88 -4.97 24.61 13.74
CA SER A 88 -4.07 25.68 14.15
C SER A 88 -4.56 27.06 13.70
N SER A 89 -5.18 27.16 12.53
CA SER A 89 -5.76 28.40 12.02
C SER A 89 -7.04 28.81 12.74
N ALA A 90 -7.82 27.83 13.22
CA ALA A 90 -9.04 28.05 13.99
C ALA A 90 -8.78 28.44 15.45
N ASN A 91 -7.58 28.12 15.98
CA ASN A 91 -7.15 28.44 17.34
C ASN A 91 -6.62 29.87 17.53
N PHE A 92 -6.97 30.82 16.66
CA PHE A 92 -6.78 32.25 16.95
C PHE A 92 -8.07 32.92 17.47
N PRO A 93 -8.19 33.06 18.80
CA PRO A 93 -8.84 34.21 19.42
C PRO A 93 -7.84 35.05 20.25
N THR A 94 -7.84 36.37 19.96
CA THR A 94 -7.38 37.53 20.76
C THR A 94 -6.55 37.32 22.02
#